data_AF-G1L9X7-F1
#
_entry.id   AF-G1L9X7-F1
#
_cell.length_a   1.000
_cell.length_b   1.000
_cell.length_c   1.000
_cell.angle_alpha   90.00
_cell.angle_beta   90.00
_cell.angle_gamma   90.00
#
_symmetry.space_group_name_H-M   'P 1'
#
loop_
_entity.id
_entity.type
_entity.pdbx_description
1 polymer ?
#
loop_
_entity_poly.entity_id
_entity_poly.type
_entity_poly.pdbx_seq_one_letter_code
_entity_poly.pdbx_strand_id
1 'polypeptide(L)'
;MFFRFVCCLVVVWLISASDESCPEFPSVENGIIVIEEAEGQVLGTSICIKGYHLVGEKIRFCNASMEWNAPVPTCRLGHCPDPVLVNGKPSSLGPVNVSDKITFKCNDHYILKGSNWSECLDNHTWMPPLPVCKSRDCGPPGNPAHGYFEGTDFNSGSTITYHCEDRYRLVGTQDQQCIDGEWSSALPVCEFIQEAPKPAPQTGFDKALFAFQENKELCKAIKSFVQRLKENGLTMEELKYSLEIKKAELEAKVLS
;
A
#
# COMPACT_ATOMS: atom_id res chain seq x y z
N MET A 1 30.38 4.18 95.46
CA MET A 1 31.38 4.84 94.58
C MET A 1 32.51 3.85 94.36
N PHE A 2 32.89 3.34 93.20
CA PHE A 2 32.43 3.38 91.81
C PHE A 2 32.90 2.03 91.19
N PHE A 3 32.00 1.33 90.49
CA PHE A 3 32.21 0.45 89.31
C PHE A 3 33.20 -0.74 89.43
N ARG A 4 32.89 -2.05 89.38
CA ARG A 4 31.90 -2.89 88.65
C ARG A 4 31.63 -2.39 87.23
N PHE A 5 31.76 -3.27 86.22
CA PHE A 5 31.98 -2.98 84.77
C PHE A 5 33.47 -2.66 84.53
N VAL A 6 34.33 -3.58 84.11
CA VAL A 6 34.38 -4.12 82.73
C VAL A 6 34.88 -5.58 82.77
N CYS A 7 33.97 -6.52 83.01
CA CYS A 7 34.13 -7.90 82.56
C CYS A 7 33.39 -7.97 81.20
N CYS A 8 33.91 -8.74 80.24
CA CYS A 8 33.21 -9.22 79.02
C CYS A 8 33.59 -8.71 77.61
N LEU A 9 34.69 -8.00 77.33
CA LEU A 9 34.98 -7.60 75.92
C LEU A 9 36.39 -7.93 75.40
N VAL A 10 37.01 -9.01 75.87
CA VAL A 10 38.21 -9.59 75.22
C VAL A 10 37.95 -11.03 74.73
N VAL A 11 36.67 -11.40 74.61
CA VAL A 11 36.25 -12.71 74.05
C VAL A 11 35.29 -12.51 72.89
N VAL A 12 35.60 -11.61 71.95
CA VAL A 12 35.04 -11.65 70.59
C VAL A 12 36.03 -10.97 69.63
N TRP A 13 37.23 -11.54 69.48
CA TRP A 13 38.18 -11.12 68.42
C TRP A 13 38.65 -12.30 67.56
N LEU A 14 37.84 -13.37 67.48
CA LEU A 14 37.99 -14.45 66.50
C LEU A 14 36.63 -15.04 66.14
N ILE A 15 35.67 -14.18 65.79
CA ILE A 15 34.66 -14.57 64.82
C ILE A 15 34.79 -13.53 63.74
N SER A 16 35.52 -13.88 62.68
CA SER A 16 35.32 -13.23 61.39
C SER A 16 33.82 -13.29 61.11
N ALA A 17 33.11 -12.19 61.34
CA ALA A 17 31.87 -11.96 60.63
C ALA A 17 32.30 -11.96 59.17
N SER A 18 32.03 -13.08 58.48
CA SER A 18 31.92 -13.06 57.04
C SER A 18 30.88 -11.98 56.75
N ASP A 19 31.33 -10.83 56.26
CA ASP A 19 30.42 -9.78 55.81
C ASP A 19 29.54 -10.44 54.74
N GLU A 20 28.28 -10.67 55.09
CA GLU A 20 27.22 -11.16 54.21
C GLU A 20 26.81 -10.02 53.26
N SER A 21 27.78 -9.55 52.49
CA SER A 21 27.64 -8.44 51.56
C SER A 21 27.90 -8.91 50.14
N CYS A 22 27.15 -8.37 49.19
CA CYS A 22 27.31 -8.68 47.78
C CYS A 22 28.72 -8.32 47.30
N PRO A 23 29.29 -9.08 46.35
CA PRO A 23 30.56 -8.72 45.74
C PRO A 23 30.49 -7.31 45.14
N GLU A 24 31.56 -6.54 45.28
CA GLU A 24 31.67 -5.19 44.70
C GLU A 24 31.33 -5.20 43.20
N PHE A 25 30.69 -4.13 42.70
CA PHE A 25 30.42 -4.01 41.28
C PHE A 25 31.73 -3.95 40.50
N PRO A 26 31.96 -4.89 39.56
CA PRO A 26 33.13 -4.83 38.71
C PRO A 26 33.02 -3.65 37.74
N SER A 27 34.17 -3.05 37.39
CA SER A 27 34.20 -1.96 36.42
C SER A 27 33.72 -2.43 35.04
N VAL A 28 33.00 -1.56 34.33
CA VAL A 28 32.60 -1.77 32.94
C VAL A 28 33.51 -0.94 32.06
N GLU A 29 34.37 -1.59 31.28
CA GLU A 29 35.23 -0.91 30.31
C GLU A 29 34.38 -0.14 29.31
N ASN A 30 34.75 1.11 28.98
CA ASN A 30 33.98 2.01 28.12
C ASN A 30 32.53 2.26 28.60
N GLY A 31 32.30 2.18 29.91
CA GLY A 31 31.02 2.49 30.54
C GLY A 31 31.16 2.98 31.98
N ILE A 32 30.02 3.26 32.58
CA ILE A 32 29.85 3.62 33.98
C ILE A 32 28.72 2.78 34.59
N ILE A 33 28.76 2.61 35.91
CA ILE A 33 27.68 1.97 36.67
C ILE A 33 27.08 3.02 37.61
N VAL A 34 25.76 3.13 37.59
CA VAL A 34 24.98 3.94 38.54
C VAL A 34 24.37 2.96 39.55
N ILE A 35 24.67 3.16 40.83
CA ILE A 35 24.22 2.28 41.91
C ILE A 35 23.08 2.99 42.65
N GLU A 36 21.98 2.27 42.85
CA GLU A 36 20.80 2.73 43.57
C GLU A 36 20.32 1.64 44.54
N GLU A 37 19.93 2.04 45.75
CA GLU A 37 19.28 1.14 46.71
C GLU A 37 17.77 1.35 46.65
N ALA A 38 17.04 0.31 46.24
CA ALA A 38 15.57 0.32 46.22
C ALA A 38 15.05 -0.87 47.01
N GLU A 39 14.18 -0.61 47.99
CA GLU A 39 13.46 -1.65 48.75
C GLU A 39 14.37 -2.68 49.45
N GLY A 40 15.57 -2.26 49.88
CA GLY A 40 16.54 -3.14 50.53
C GLY A 40 17.36 -4.02 49.57
N GLN A 41 17.24 -3.77 48.27
CA GLN A 41 18.02 -4.42 47.23
C GLN A 41 18.97 -3.42 46.56
N VAL A 42 20.21 -3.84 46.29
CA VAL A 42 21.20 -3.04 45.58
C VAL A 42 21.05 -3.26 44.07
N LEU A 43 20.75 -2.20 43.33
CA LEU A 43 20.65 -2.20 41.87
C LEU A 43 21.84 -1.45 41.27
N GLY A 44 22.45 -2.04 40.24
CA GLY A 44 23.46 -1.40 39.41
C GLY A 44 22.97 -1.28 37.98
N THR A 45 22.83 -0.05 37.49
CA THR A 45 22.50 0.24 36.10
C THR A 45 23.77 0.60 35.33
N SER A 46 24.11 -0.20 34.33
CA SER A 46 25.24 0.04 33.46
C SER A 46 24.87 0.96 32.29
N ILE A 47 25.73 1.94 32.01
CA ILE A 47 25.56 2.94 30.95
C ILE A 47 26.88 3.05 30.18
N CYS A 48 26.84 2.87 28.85
CA CYS A 48 28.05 2.99 28.03
C CYS A 48 28.37 4.44 27.67
N ILE A 49 29.65 4.76 27.53
CA ILE A 49 30.09 6.07 27.03
C ILE A 49 29.69 6.23 25.56
N LYS A 50 29.69 7.48 25.07
CA LYS A 50 29.32 7.78 23.68
C LYS A 50 30.17 6.97 22.69
N GLY A 51 29.52 6.37 21.69
CA GLY A 51 30.15 5.53 20.69
C GLY A 51 30.25 4.05 21.08
N TYR A 52 29.71 3.66 22.23
CA TYR A 52 29.63 2.28 22.68
C TYR A 52 28.18 1.91 23.01
N HIS A 53 27.82 0.64 22.80
CA HIS A 53 26.51 0.09 23.13
C HIS A 53 26.66 -1.04 24.16
N LEU A 54 25.63 -1.21 24.98
CA LEU A 54 25.63 -2.18 26.08
C LEU A 54 25.23 -3.56 25.57
N VAL A 55 26.08 -4.56 25.79
CA VAL A 55 25.80 -5.97 25.52
C VAL A 55 25.72 -6.73 26.84
N GLY A 56 24.50 -7.16 27.20
CA GLY A 56 24.20 -7.86 28.46
C GLY A 56 23.00 -7.26 29.19
N GLU A 57 22.78 -7.68 30.43
CA GLU A 57 21.72 -7.11 31.28
C GLU A 57 22.08 -5.68 31.72
N LYS A 58 21.19 -4.74 31.41
CA LYS A 58 21.39 -3.32 31.72
C LYS A 58 21.37 -3.06 33.23
N ILE A 59 20.55 -3.80 33.96
CA ILE A 59 20.34 -3.65 35.39
C ILE A 59 20.70 -4.97 36.06
N ARG A 60 21.59 -4.91 37.05
CA ARG A 60 21.98 -6.05 37.87
C ARG A 60 21.52 -5.81 39.29
N PHE A 61 20.98 -6.85 39.91
CA PHE A 61 20.63 -6.83 41.32
C PHE A 61 21.29 -7.99 42.04
N CYS A 62 21.63 -7.76 43.30
CA CYS A 62 22.13 -8.82 44.15
C CYS A 62 20.94 -9.64 44.69
N ASN A 63 21.03 -10.96 44.60
CA ASN A 63 19.99 -11.87 45.05
C ASN A 63 20.21 -12.28 46.53
N ALA A 64 19.23 -13.00 47.10
CA ALA A 64 19.30 -13.50 48.48
C ALA A 64 20.44 -14.50 48.74
N SER A 65 21.01 -15.08 47.68
CA SER A 65 22.18 -15.97 47.73
C SER A 65 23.50 -15.21 47.63
N MET A 66 23.49 -13.87 47.71
CA MET A 66 24.66 -12.98 47.63
C MET A 66 25.38 -13.05 46.28
N GLU A 67 24.66 -13.42 45.23
CA GLU A 67 25.15 -13.47 43.86
C GLU A 67 24.44 -12.43 43.00
N TRP A 68 25.16 -11.91 42.01
CA TRP A 68 24.55 -11.08 40.99
C TRP A 68 23.67 -11.92 40.08
N ASN A 69 22.45 -11.45 39.81
CA ASN A 69 21.46 -12.13 38.96
C ASN A 69 21.92 -12.39 37.51
N ALA A 70 22.91 -11.62 37.03
CA ALA A 70 23.43 -11.70 35.68
C ALA A 70 24.96 -11.44 35.67
N PRO A 71 25.68 -11.89 34.63
CA PRO A 71 27.08 -11.52 34.44
C PRO A 71 27.25 -10.01 34.14
N VAL A 72 28.49 -9.53 34.22
CA VAL A 72 28.83 -8.12 33.93
C VAL A 72 28.58 -7.80 32.45
N PRO A 73 27.84 -6.73 32.11
CA PRO A 73 27.65 -6.34 30.72
C PRO A 73 28.94 -5.75 30.14
N THR A 74 29.08 -5.85 28.82
CA THR A 74 30.23 -5.27 28.09
C THR A 74 29.79 -4.10 27.23
N CYS A 75 30.45 -2.95 27.35
CA CYS A 75 30.27 -1.85 26.42
C CYS A 75 31.17 -2.06 25.21
N ARG A 76 30.56 -2.30 24.05
CA ARG A 76 31.27 -2.57 22.80
C ARG A 76 31.12 -1.39 21.86
N LEU A 77 32.19 -1.09 21.10
CA LEU A 77 32.19 0.00 20.12
C LEU A 77 30.95 -0.11 19.21
N GLY A 78 30.32 1.01 18.88
CA GLY A 78 29.00 1.08 18.28
C GLY A 78 28.97 0.48 16.88
N HIS A 79 28.31 -0.67 16.74
CA HIS A 79 28.02 -1.29 15.46
C HIS A 79 26.62 -0.90 14.99
N CYS A 80 26.38 -0.94 13.68
CA CYS A 80 25.00 -0.84 13.17
C CYS A 80 24.20 -2.10 13.56
N PRO A 81 22.84 -2.01 13.59
CA PRO A 81 22.01 -3.19 13.82
C PRO A 81 22.36 -4.30 12.84
N ASP A 82 22.41 -5.55 13.33
CA ASP A 82 22.77 -6.68 12.50
C ASP A 82 21.86 -6.75 11.26
N PRO A 83 22.45 -6.85 10.05
CA PRO A 83 21.68 -6.82 8.83
C PRO A 83 20.82 -8.09 8.70
N VAL A 84 19.51 -7.96 8.89
CA VAL A 84 18.56 -9.06 8.66
C VAL A 84 18.00 -8.95 7.24
N LEU A 85 18.24 -9.99 6.43
CA LEU A 85 17.68 -10.11 5.08
C LEU A 85 16.94 -11.43 4.93
N VAL A 86 15.61 -11.38 4.99
CA VAL A 86 14.75 -12.55 4.78
C VAL A 86 14.86 -12.99 3.32
N ASN A 87 14.95 -14.31 3.07
CA ASN A 87 15.14 -14.89 1.73
C ASN A 87 16.39 -14.37 1.00
N GLY A 88 17.42 -14.00 1.75
CA GLY A 88 18.71 -13.62 1.23
C GLY A 88 19.82 -13.83 2.25
N LYS A 89 21.02 -13.38 1.89
CA LYS A 89 22.22 -13.46 2.72
C LYS A 89 22.99 -12.13 2.62
N PRO A 90 23.25 -11.44 3.74
CA PRO A 90 24.21 -10.35 3.76
C PRO A 90 25.65 -10.89 3.66
N SER A 91 26.60 -10.06 3.23
CA SER A 91 28.02 -10.43 3.16
C SER A 91 28.68 -10.54 4.54
N SER A 92 28.10 -9.93 5.57
CA SER A 92 28.49 -10.05 6.97
C SER A 92 27.25 -10.26 7.84
N LEU A 93 27.32 -11.23 8.76
CA LEU A 93 26.27 -11.57 9.74
C LEU A 93 26.64 -11.11 11.16
N GLY A 94 27.84 -10.53 11.32
CA GLY A 94 28.39 -10.12 12.61
C GLY A 94 28.30 -8.61 12.83
N PRO A 95 28.79 -8.14 13.99
CA PRO A 95 28.70 -6.73 14.34
C PRO A 95 29.47 -5.89 13.31
N VAL A 96 28.75 -5.01 12.61
CA VAL A 96 29.31 -4.21 11.51
C VAL A 96 29.72 -2.84 12.03
N ASN A 97 31.01 -2.49 11.89
CA ASN A 97 31.51 -1.20 12.39
C ASN A 97 30.96 -0.05 11.56
N VAL A 98 30.98 1.14 12.16
CA VAL A 98 30.83 2.38 11.40
C VAL A 98 31.86 2.45 10.27
N SER A 99 31.44 3.00 9.13
CA SER A 99 32.12 3.06 7.83
C SER A 99 32.31 1.72 7.10
N ASP A 100 31.88 0.60 7.68
CA ASP A 100 31.88 -0.67 6.96
C ASP A 100 30.77 -0.71 5.93
N LYS A 101 31.10 -1.21 4.73
CA LYS A 101 30.16 -1.44 3.64
C LYS A 101 29.90 -2.92 3.48
N ILE A 102 28.63 -3.29 3.53
CA ILE A 102 28.17 -4.66 3.30
C ILE A 102 27.38 -4.76 2.01
N THR A 103 27.36 -5.96 1.43
CA THR A 103 26.61 -6.27 0.22
C THR A 103 25.55 -7.34 0.51
N PHE A 104 24.52 -7.36 -0.32
CA PHE A 104 23.36 -8.21 -0.13
C PHE A 104 23.10 -9.04 -1.38
N LYS A 105 22.75 -10.31 -1.15
CA LYS A 105 22.34 -11.22 -2.21
C LYS A 105 21.06 -11.94 -1.81
N CYS A 106 20.04 -11.92 -2.66
CA CYS A 106 18.83 -12.72 -2.46
C CYS A 106 19.08 -14.19 -2.83
N ASN A 107 18.32 -15.08 -2.21
CA ASN A 107 18.28 -16.49 -2.58
C ASN A 107 17.71 -16.66 -3.99
N ASP A 108 17.87 -17.85 -4.55
CA ASP A 108 17.27 -18.20 -5.85
C ASP A 108 15.74 -18.03 -5.78
N HIS A 109 15.15 -17.62 -6.90
CA HIS A 109 13.73 -17.23 -7.02
C HIS A 109 13.30 -15.95 -6.29
N TYR A 110 14.23 -15.19 -5.71
CA TYR A 110 13.97 -13.86 -5.17
C TYR A 110 14.70 -12.77 -5.96
N ILE A 111 14.22 -11.52 -5.82
CA ILE A 111 14.78 -10.32 -6.43
C ILE A 111 15.07 -9.29 -5.35
N LEU A 112 16.24 -8.69 -5.47
CA LEU A 112 16.67 -7.62 -4.59
C LEU A 112 16.01 -6.31 -5.01
N LYS A 113 15.11 -5.78 -4.17
CA LYS A 113 14.51 -4.46 -4.32
C LYS A 113 15.24 -3.49 -3.37
N GLY A 114 15.87 -2.46 -3.94
CA GLY A 114 16.72 -1.52 -3.22
C GLY A 114 18.18 -1.57 -3.68
N SER A 115 19.08 -1.01 -2.88
CA SER A 115 20.52 -1.07 -3.16
C SER A 115 21.09 -2.44 -2.76
N ASN A 116 21.96 -3.01 -3.59
CA ASN A 116 22.65 -4.26 -3.26
C ASN A 116 23.80 -4.07 -2.24
N TRP A 117 23.98 -2.85 -1.73
CA TRP A 117 24.95 -2.52 -0.70
C TRP A 117 24.39 -1.48 0.27
N SER A 118 24.92 -1.49 1.49
CA SER A 118 24.67 -0.47 2.49
C SER A 118 25.93 -0.22 3.31
N GLU A 119 26.13 1.02 3.73
CA GLU A 119 27.22 1.45 4.60
C GLU A 119 26.67 1.81 5.98
N CYS A 120 27.37 1.38 7.01
CA CYS A 120 27.05 1.77 8.38
C CYS A 120 27.58 3.18 8.65
N LEU A 121 26.71 4.15 8.83
CA LEU A 121 27.11 5.55 9.07
C LEU A 121 27.46 5.81 10.54
N ASP A 122 28.10 6.95 10.81
CA ASP A 122 28.48 7.41 12.17
C ASP A 122 27.29 7.53 13.14
N ASN A 123 26.07 7.71 12.60
CA ASN A 123 24.84 7.75 13.38
C ASN A 123 24.25 6.35 13.64
N HIS A 124 25.01 5.29 13.37
CA HIS A 124 24.62 3.89 13.50
C HIS A 124 23.41 3.47 12.64
N THR A 125 23.24 4.12 11.48
CA THR A 125 22.20 3.79 10.51
C THR A 125 22.79 3.24 9.22
N TRP A 126 22.03 2.37 8.57
CA TRP A 126 22.34 1.82 7.26
C TRP A 126 21.95 2.81 6.16
N MET A 127 22.92 3.20 5.33
CA MET A 127 22.66 4.05 4.17
C MET A 127 23.33 3.51 2.90
N PRO A 128 22.58 3.33 1.81
CA PRO A 128 21.11 3.39 1.74
C PRO A 128 20.43 2.33 2.63
N PRO A 129 19.11 2.44 2.92
CA PRO A 129 18.40 1.46 3.74
C PRO A 129 18.58 0.02 3.23
N LEU A 130 18.54 -0.94 4.15
CA LEU A 130 18.67 -2.37 3.83
C LEU A 130 17.66 -2.80 2.76
N PRO A 131 18.07 -3.58 1.75
CA PRO A 131 17.18 -4.02 0.69
C PRO A 131 16.20 -5.09 1.18
N VAL A 132 15.18 -5.37 0.35
CA VAL A 132 14.22 -6.45 0.59
C VAL A 132 14.28 -7.46 -0.56
N CYS A 133 14.27 -8.74 -0.24
CA CYS A 133 14.13 -9.80 -1.23
C CYS A 133 12.65 -10.13 -1.44
N LYS A 134 12.12 -9.79 -2.63
CA LYS A 134 10.76 -10.16 -3.04
C LYS A 134 10.76 -11.42 -3.89
N SER A 135 9.69 -12.21 -3.82
CA SER A 135 9.54 -13.37 -4.70
C SER A 135 9.52 -12.96 -6.17
N ARG A 136 10.06 -13.81 -7.06
CA ARG A 136 9.90 -13.70 -8.51
C ARG A 136 8.50 -14.11 -8.99
N ASP A 137 7.75 -14.77 -8.12
CA ASP A 137 6.35 -15.12 -8.34
C ASP A 137 5.47 -13.88 -8.14
N CYS A 138 4.65 -13.56 -9.13
CA CYS A 138 3.72 -12.43 -9.08
C CYS A 138 2.46 -12.72 -8.26
N GLY A 139 2.23 -13.99 -7.93
CA GLY A 139 1.00 -14.48 -7.30
C GLY A 139 -0.22 -14.37 -8.22
N PRO A 140 -1.38 -14.88 -7.75
CA PRO A 140 -2.62 -14.80 -8.50
C PRO A 140 -3.01 -13.33 -8.75
N PRO A 141 -3.22 -12.90 -10.01
CA PRO A 141 -3.47 -11.49 -10.32
C PRO A 141 -4.89 -11.02 -9.99
N GLY A 142 -5.80 -11.95 -9.69
CA GLY A 142 -7.22 -11.67 -9.44
C GLY A 142 -8.06 -11.66 -10.72
N ASN A 143 -9.38 -11.67 -10.56
CA ASN A 143 -10.33 -11.61 -11.67
C ASN A 143 -10.97 -10.23 -11.77
N PRO A 144 -11.13 -9.66 -12.98
CA PRO A 144 -11.96 -8.48 -13.16
C PRO A 144 -13.44 -8.82 -12.89
N ALA A 145 -14.23 -7.84 -12.47
CA ALA A 145 -15.68 -8.02 -12.36
C ALA A 145 -16.26 -8.33 -13.74
N HIS A 146 -17.09 -9.38 -13.86
CA HIS A 146 -17.59 -9.89 -15.14
C HIS A 146 -16.51 -10.38 -16.11
N GLY A 147 -15.43 -10.94 -15.57
CA GLY A 147 -14.41 -11.59 -16.36
C GLY A 147 -13.57 -12.58 -15.55
N TYR A 148 -12.64 -13.22 -16.24
CA TYR A 148 -11.75 -14.25 -15.70
C TYR A 148 -10.41 -14.20 -16.41
N PHE A 149 -9.40 -14.89 -15.88
CA PHE A 149 -8.13 -15.10 -16.59
C PHE A 149 -7.88 -16.58 -16.86
N GLU A 150 -7.07 -16.85 -17.88
CA GLU A 150 -6.49 -18.15 -18.19
C GLU A 150 -4.99 -18.14 -17.91
N GLY A 151 -4.50 -19.21 -17.26
CA GLY A 151 -3.11 -19.40 -16.88
C GLY A 151 -2.96 -19.94 -15.45
N THR A 152 -2.05 -20.89 -15.25
CA THR A 152 -1.87 -21.59 -13.96
C THR A 152 -0.49 -21.37 -13.33
N ASP A 153 0.42 -20.73 -14.05
CA ASP A 153 1.78 -20.44 -13.59
C ASP A 153 1.97 -18.93 -13.45
N PHE A 154 2.49 -18.51 -12.31
CA PHE A 154 2.64 -17.11 -11.92
C PHE A 154 4.11 -16.73 -11.67
N ASN A 155 5.04 -17.61 -12.05
CA ASN A 155 6.47 -17.32 -11.99
C ASN A 155 6.89 -16.23 -12.99
N SER A 156 8.00 -15.53 -12.69
CA SER A 156 8.60 -14.56 -13.61
C SER A 156 8.85 -15.17 -14.99
N GLY A 157 8.37 -14.50 -16.03
CA GLY A 157 8.38 -14.93 -17.43
C GLY A 157 7.04 -15.50 -17.92
N SER A 158 6.16 -15.96 -17.03
CA SER A 158 4.88 -16.58 -17.37
C SER A 158 3.85 -15.55 -17.83
N THR A 159 2.94 -15.96 -18.71
CA THR A 159 1.91 -15.09 -19.30
C THR A 159 0.51 -15.62 -18.97
N ILE A 160 -0.39 -14.71 -18.62
CA ILE A 160 -1.82 -14.97 -18.45
C ILE A 160 -2.62 -14.13 -19.46
N THR A 161 -3.86 -14.57 -19.74
CA THR A 161 -4.77 -13.89 -20.67
C THR A 161 -6.11 -13.65 -20.00
N TYR A 162 -6.60 -12.41 -20.05
CA TYR A 162 -7.91 -12.03 -19.52
C TYR A 162 -9.03 -12.15 -20.55
N HIS A 163 -10.21 -12.50 -20.06
CA HIS A 163 -11.45 -12.60 -20.82
C HIS A 163 -12.58 -11.92 -20.05
N CYS A 164 -13.56 -11.41 -20.80
CA CYS A 164 -14.80 -10.88 -20.24
C CYS A 164 -15.97 -11.80 -20.56
N GLU A 165 -16.95 -11.83 -19.67
CA GLU A 165 -18.22 -12.53 -19.86
C GLU A 165 -19.01 -11.94 -21.05
N ASP A 166 -20.01 -12.70 -21.52
CA ASP A 166 -20.88 -12.25 -22.60
C ASP A 166 -21.55 -10.91 -22.29
N ARG A 167 -21.57 -10.03 -23.31
CA ARG A 167 -22.03 -8.62 -23.24
C ARG A 167 -21.11 -7.70 -22.46
N TYR A 168 -19.88 -8.11 -22.16
CA TYR A 168 -18.84 -7.22 -21.64
C TYR A 168 -17.66 -7.15 -22.61
N ARG A 169 -17.04 -5.98 -22.71
CA ARG A 169 -15.81 -5.75 -23.48
C ARG A 169 -14.64 -5.52 -22.55
N LEU A 170 -13.47 -6.05 -22.90
CA LEU A 170 -12.24 -5.83 -22.15
C LEU A 170 -11.68 -4.44 -22.44
N VAL A 171 -11.39 -3.69 -21.37
CA VAL A 171 -10.71 -2.40 -21.40
C VAL A 171 -9.42 -2.52 -20.60
N GLY A 172 -8.28 -2.32 -21.28
CA GLY A 172 -6.95 -2.50 -20.72
C GLY A 172 -6.14 -3.57 -21.46
N THR A 173 -5.13 -4.12 -20.80
CA THR A 173 -4.24 -5.14 -21.38
C THR A 173 -4.84 -6.53 -21.22
N GLN A 174 -5.05 -7.23 -22.33
CA GLN A 174 -5.57 -8.60 -22.33
C GLN A 174 -4.54 -9.61 -21.84
N ASP A 175 -3.32 -9.58 -22.38
CA ASP A 175 -2.25 -10.50 -22.03
C ASP A 175 -1.28 -9.84 -21.05
N GLN A 176 -1.04 -10.46 -19.90
CA GLN A 176 -0.10 -9.95 -18.90
C GLN A 176 1.01 -10.94 -18.64
N GLN A 177 2.23 -10.43 -18.54
CA GLN A 177 3.40 -11.21 -18.21
C GLN A 177 3.83 -10.91 -16.78
N CYS A 178 4.20 -11.95 -16.03
CA CYS A 178 4.85 -11.77 -14.75
C CYS A 178 6.29 -11.33 -14.99
N ILE A 179 6.66 -10.14 -14.54
CA ILE A 179 8.00 -9.58 -14.68
C ILE A 179 8.53 -9.35 -13.27
N ASP A 180 9.38 -10.27 -12.83
CA ASP A 180 10.16 -10.09 -11.61
C ASP A 180 9.28 -9.79 -10.36
N GLY A 181 8.24 -10.62 -10.20
CA GLY A 181 7.29 -10.54 -9.08
C GLY A 181 6.22 -9.46 -9.22
N GLU A 182 6.15 -8.76 -10.36
CA GLU A 182 5.10 -7.79 -10.66
C GLU A 182 4.46 -8.08 -12.03
N TRP A 183 3.13 -8.02 -12.11
CA TRP A 183 2.42 -8.15 -13.37
C TRP A 183 2.66 -6.94 -14.27
N SER A 184 2.87 -7.18 -15.57
CA SER A 184 3.28 -6.17 -16.56
C SER A 184 2.25 -5.05 -16.77
N SER A 185 1.03 -5.19 -16.28
CA SER A 185 -0.04 -4.21 -16.40
C SER A 185 -1.01 -4.32 -15.22
N ALA A 186 -1.81 -3.29 -14.99
CA ALA A 186 -2.87 -3.33 -13.99
C ALA A 186 -4.02 -4.25 -14.42
N LEU A 187 -4.80 -4.76 -13.46
CA LEU A 187 -5.99 -5.57 -13.71
C LEU A 187 -6.94 -4.85 -14.69
N PRO A 188 -7.32 -5.47 -15.83
CA PRO A 188 -8.20 -4.84 -16.80
C PRO A 188 -9.63 -4.73 -16.27
N VAL A 189 -10.49 -3.99 -16.97
CA VAL A 189 -11.90 -3.80 -16.61
C VAL A 189 -12.79 -4.36 -17.70
N CYS A 190 -13.79 -5.14 -17.31
CA CYS A 190 -14.84 -5.59 -18.22
C CYS A 190 -16.01 -4.60 -18.15
N GLU A 191 -16.23 -3.86 -19.24
CA GLU A 191 -17.31 -2.88 -19.34
C GLU A 191 -18.51 -3.47 -20.09
N PHE A 192 -19.72 -3.22 -19.60
CA PHE A 192 -20.93 -3.66 -20.29
C PHE A 192 -21.04 -3.02 -21.69
N ILE A 193 -21.26 -3.86 -22.70
CA ILE A 193 -21.51 -3.44 -24.07
C ILE A 193 -22.96 -2.95 -24.13
N GLN A 194 -23.15 -1.63 -24.15
CA GLN A 194 -24.48 -1.07 -24.39
C GLN A 194 -24.92 -1.46 -25.80
N GLU A 195 -25.99 -2.26 -25.89
CA GLU A 195 -26.66 -2.50 -27.17
C GLU A 195 -27.15 -1.15 -27.72
N ALA A 196 -26.90 -0.89 -29.00
CA ALA A 196 -27.50 0.25 -29.66
C ALA A 196 -29.02 0.19 -29.45
N PRO A 197 -29.69 1.31 -29.12
CA PRO A 197 -31.14 1.33 -29.04
C PRO A 197 -31.70 0.73 -30.33
N LYS A 198 -32.49 -0.36 -30.22
CA LYS A 198 -33.18 -0.93 -31.39
C LYS A 198 -33.88 0.23 -32.10
N PRO A 199 -33.68 0.42 -33.42
CA PRO A 199 -34.43 1.43 -34.15
C PRO A 199 -35.91 1.20 -33.86
N ALA A 200 -36.59 2.23 -33.34
CA ALA A 200 -38.02 2.16 -33.10
C ALA A 200 -38.70 1.65 -34.39
N PRO A 201 -39.74 0.81 -34.32
CA PRO A 201 -40.49 0.39 -35.49
C PRO A 201 -40.96 1.65 -36.22
N GLN A 202 -40.31 1.97 -37.35
CA GLN A 202 -40.65 3.12 -38.17
C GLN A 202 -42.01 2.82 -38.79
N THR A 203 -43.08 3.38 -38.21
CA THR A 203 -44.40 3.27 -38.82
C THR A 203 -44.38 3.95 -40.19
N GLY A 204 -45.32 3.61 -41.08
CA GLY A 204 -45.44 4.30 -42.37
C GLY A 204 -45.60 5.82 -42.21
N PHE A 205 -46.15 6.25 -41.08
CA PHE A 205 -46.28 7.65 -40.68
C PHE A 205 -44.93 8.27 -40.32
N ASP A 206 -44.08 7.57 -39.55
CA ASP A 206 -42.74 8.06 -39.17
C ASP A 206 -41.85 8.24 -40.41
N LYS A 207 -41.89 7.28 -41.34
CA LYS A 207 -41.15 7.39 -42.62
C LYS A 207 -41.62 8.56 -43.48
N ALA A 208 -42.93 8.80 -43.54
CA ALA A 208 -43.50 9.92 -44.28
C ALA A 208 -43.13 11.26 -43.63
N LEU A 209 -43.11 11.33 -42.29
CA LEU A 209 -42.71 12.52 -41.54
C LEU A 209 -41.22 12.85 -41.73
N PHE A 210 -40.34 11.85 -41.68
CA PHE A 210 -38.91 12.02 -41.95
C PHE A 210 -38.65 12.45 -43.40
N ALA A 211 -39.31 11.83 -44.38
CA ALA A 211 -39.20 12.23 -45.80
C ALA A 211 -39.69 13.67 -46.06
N PHE A 212 -40.71 14.11 -45.32
CA PHE A 212 -41.21 15.48 -45.40
C PHE A 212 -40.24 16.49 -44.76
N GLN A 213 -39.59 16.13 -43.64
CA GLN A 213 -38.61 16.96 -42.94
C GLN A 213 -37.31 17.14 -43.73
N GLU A 214 -36.89 16.15 -44.52
CA GLU A 214 -35.71 16.25 -45.39
C GLU A 214 -35.92 17.20 -46.58
N ASN A 215 -37.18 17.46 -46.98
CA ASN A 215 -37.47 18.41 -48.04
C ASN A 215 -37.50 19.86 -47.51
N LYS A 216 -36.29 20.38 -47.27
CA LYS A 216 -36.03 21.73 -46.74
C LYS A 216 -36.74 22.83 -47.52
N GLU A 217 -36.86 22.70 -48.84
CA GLU A 217 -37.53 23.67 -49.71
C GLU A 217 -39.05 23.64 -49.56
N LEU A 218 -39.67 22.45 -49.46
CA LEU A 218 -41.10 22.32 -49.22
C LEU A 218 -41.48 22.87 -47.84
N CYS A 219 -40.70 22.53 -46.80
CA CYS A 219 -40.90 23.08 -45.46
C CYS A 219 -40.76 24.61 -45.42
N LYS A 220 -39.80 25.16 -46.15
CA LYS A 220 -39.62 26.61 -46.29
C LYS A 220 -40.79 27.26 -47.03
N ALA A 221 -41.26 26.66 -48.12
CA ALA A 221 -42.41 27.14 -48.88
C ALA A 221 -43.69 27.16 -48.05
N ILE A 222 -43.95 26.09 -47.29
CA ILE A 222 -45.11 25.99 -46.40
C ILE A 222 -45.03 27.02 -45.27
N LYS A 223 -43.86 27.20 -44.63
CA LYS A 223 -43.68 28.24 -43.61
C LYS A 223 -43.93 29.64 -44.18
N SER A 224 -43.38 29.96 -45.35
CA SER A 224 -43.60 31.24 -46.02
C SER A 224 -45.05 31.45 -46.46
N PHE A 225 -45.78 30.38 -46.80
CA PHE A 225 -47.19 30.44 -47.12
C PHE A 225 -48.04 30.70 -45.87
N VAL A 226 -47.84 29.92 -44.80
CA VAL A 226 -48.54 30.10 -43.52
C VAL A 226 -48.27 31.48 -42.92
N GLN A 227 -47.05 31.98 -43.03
CA GLN A 227 -46.70 33.33 -42.58
C GLN A 227 -47.49 34.40 -43.36
N ARG A 228 -47.55 34.28 -44.69
CA ARG A 228 -48.35 35.20 -45.53
C ARG A 228 -49.84 35.13 -45.21
N LEU A 229 -50.39 33.96 -44.89
CA LEU A 229 -51.78 33.85 -44.47
C LEU A 229 -52.04 34.58 -43.16
N LYS A 230 -51.16 34.41 -42.17
CA LYS A 230 -51.24 35.13 -40.89
C LYS A 230 -51.16 36.64 -41.07
N GLU A 231 -50.27 37.12 -41.93
CA GLU A 231 -50.16 38.55 -42.27
C GLU A 231 -51.42 39.11 -42.92
N ASN A 232 -52.17 38.28 -43.65
CA ASN A 232 -53.45 38.64 -44.25
C ASN A 232 -54.66 38.35 -43.32
N GLY A 233 -54.42 37.99 -42.05
CA GLY A 233 -55.48 37.71 -41.08
C GLY A 233 -56.31 36.45 -41.36
N LEU A 234 -55.83 35.56 -42.24
CA LEU A 234 -56.49 34.31 -42.59
C LEU A 234 -55.86 33.13 -41.84
N THR A 235 -56.69 32.27 -41.28
CA THR A 235 -56.27 30.99 -40.73
C THR A 235 -56.27 29.90 -41.80
N MET A 236 -55.50 28.83 -41.57
CA MET A 236 -55.50 27.66 -42.47
C MET A 236 -56.87 26.98 -42.56
N GLU A 237 -57.68 27.07 -41.50
CA GLU A 237 -59.02 26.48 -41.43
C GLU A 237 -60.00 27.27 -42.29
N GLU A 238 -59.97 28.60 -42.23
CA GLU A 238 -60.77 29.49 -43.08
C GLU A 238 -60.40 29.35 -44.56
N LEU A 239 -59.10 29.23 -44.86
CA LEU A 239 -58.64 28.99 -46.22
C LEU A 239 -59.10 27.63 -46.75
N LYS A 240 -58.95 26.57 -45.95
CA LYS A 240 -59.42 25.22 -46.31
C LYS A 240 -60.92 25.23 -46.59
N TYR A 241 -61.70 25.86 -45.72
CA TYR A 241 -63.14 26.00 -45.89
C TYR A 241 -63.50 26.75 -47.19
N SER A 242 -62.82 27.87 -47.47
CA SER A 242 -63.03 28.64 -48.71
C SER A 242 -62.67 27.85 -49.97
N LEU A 243 -61.58 27.07 -49.93
CA LEU A 243 -61.16 26.22 -51.03
C LEU A 243 -62.11 25.04 -51.27
N GLU A 244 -62.64 24.41 -50.22
CA GLU A 244 -63.63 23.33 -50.35
C GLU A 244 -64.94 23.85 -50.95
N ILE A 245 -65.39 25.04 -50.55
CA ILE A 245 -66.55 25.70 -51.17
C ILE A 245 -66.27 25.98 -52.65
N LYS A 246 -65.14 26.59 -52.98
CA LYS A 246 -64.75 26.90 -54.38
C LYS A 246 -64.63 25.64 -55.23
N LYS A 247 -64.12 24.55 -54.66
CA LYS A 247 -64.05 23.25 -55.31
C LYS A 247 -65.45 22.72 -55.62
N ALA A 248 -66.36 22.73 -54.65
CA ALA A 248 -67.74 22.32 -54.86
C ALA A 248 -68.46 23.17 -55.93
N GLU A 249 -68.21 24.49 -55.96
CA GLU A 249 -68.73 25.39 -57.00
C GLU A 249 -68.20 25.06 -58.40
N LEU A 250 -66.91 24.71 -58.51
CA LEU A 250 -66.28 24.34 -59.78
C LEU A 250 -66.75 22.97 -60.26
N GLU A 251 -66.85 21.99 -59.36
CA GLU A 251 -67.39 20.66 -59.67
C GLU A 251 -68.84 20.77 -60.17
N ALA A 252 -69.66 21.64 -59.57
CA ALA A 252 -71.01 21.91 -60.04
C ALA A 252 -71.06 22.54 -61.45
N LYS A 253 -70.08 23.37 -61.82
CA LYS A 253 -69.96 23.98 -63.16
C LYS A 253 -69.44 23.03 -64.24
N VAL A 254 -68.70 21.99 -63.85
CA VAL A 254 -68.22 20.95 -64.77
C VAL A 254 -69.35 19.95 -65.11
N LEU A 255 -70.36 19.89 -64.26
CA LEU A 255 -71.56 19.05 -64.41
C LEU A 255 -72.75 19.75 -65.09
N SER A 256 -72.61 21.01 -65.52
CA SER A 256 -73.61 21.82 -66.25
C SER A 256 -73.15 22.14 -67.66
#